data_AF-A0A7Y5HD35-F1
#
_entry.id   AF-A0A7Y5HD35-F1
#
_cell.length_a   1.000
_cell.length_b   1.000
_cell.length_c   1.000
_cell.angle_alpha   90.00
_cell.angle_beta   90.00
_cell.angle_gamma   90.00
#
_symmetry.space_group_name_H-M   'P 1'
#
loop_
_entity.id
_entity.type
_entity.pdbx_description
1 polymer ?
#
loop_
_entity_poly.entity_id
_entity_poly.type
_entity_poly.pdbx_seq_one_letter_code
_entity_poly.pdbx_strand_id
1 'polypeptide(L)'
;MRLRHALVFLLLAVPARGGEPFAGLQRGDEVEVVLEAGPGLRGVVRSVLDRYFGRPLQDYEDEEFVAGIAEEVWSGTAEVAMEVNRDMTTRLPLDEVLGGLPAGVYVLRAAVPDTESWEHPAAHQWFVVSDLGMTTLAGADGLHVIVRSLGSAGAREG
;
A
#
# COMPACT_ATOMS: atom_id res chain seq x y z
N MET A 1 23.30 4.74 -14.74
CA MET A 1 21.97 5.15 -14.21
C MET A 1 21.10 3.90 -14.22
N ARG A 2 20.91 3.22 -13.06
CA ARG A 2 20.18 1.94 -12.99
C ARG A 2 18.74 2.23 -12.55
N LEU A 3 17.79 1.91 -13.42
CA LEU A 3 16.35 1.95 -13.13
C LEU A 3 16.04 0.99 -11.98
N ARG A 4 15.54 1.51 -10.87
CA ARG A 4 14.91 0.72 -9.82
C ARG A 4 13.54 0.31 -10.34
N HIS A 5 13.38 -0.98 -10.66
CA HIS A 5 12.11 -1.51 -11.14
C HIS A 5 11.29 -1.94 -9.92
N ALA A 6 10.48 -1.02 -9.41
CA ALA A 6 9.41 -1.34 -8.48
C ALA A 6 8.11 -1.32 -9.31
N LEU A 7 7.66 -2.49 -9.76
CA LEU A 7 6.32 -2.61 -10.35
C LEU A 7 5.32 -2.73 -9.20
N VAL A 8 5.08 -1.63 -8.49
CA VAL A 8 4.02 -1.55 -7.48
C VAL A 8 2.77 -1.09 -8.22
N PHE A 9 1.97 -2.04 -8.70
CA PHE A 9 0.61 -1.73 -9.10
C PHE A 9 -0.21 -1.58 -7.83
N LEU A 10 -0.41 -0.33 -7.40
CA LEU A 10 -1.41 -0.07 -6.40
C LEU A 10 -2.78 -0.09 -7.08
N LEU A 11 -3.56 -1.10 -6.72
CA LEU A 11 -4.86 -1.38 -7.28
C LEU A 11 -5.87 -0.87 -6.27
N LEU A 12 -6.36 0.35 -6.48
CA LEU A 12 -7.52 0.83 -5.72
C LEU A 12 -8.73 0.08 -6.25
N ALA A 13 -9.20 -0.93 -5.50
CA ALA A 13 -10.42 -1.64 -5.82
C ALA A 13 -11.60 -0.84 -5.27
N VAL A 14 -12.47 -0.38 -6.16
CA VAL A 14 -13.73 0.26 -5.76
C VAL A 14 -14.86 -0.73 -5.99
N PRO A 15 -15.38 -1.36 -4.92
CA PRO A 15 -16.41 -2.39 -5.04
C PRO A 15 -17.79 -1.78 -5.30
N ALA A 16 -18.60 -2.48 -6.10
CA ALA A 16 -19.95 -2.04 -6.46
C ALA A 16 -21.00 -2.18 -5.33
N ARG A 17 -20.65 -2.66 -4.13
CA ARG A 17 -21.58 -2.94 -3.02
C ARG A 17 -21.10 -2.31 -1.70
N GLY A 18 -22.05 -1.84 -0.90
CA GLY A 18 -21.83 -1.08 0.34
C GLY A 18 -21.08 -1.82 1.44
N GLY A 19 -20.31 -1.07 2.24
CA GLY A 19 -19.60 -1.53 3.45
C GLY A 19 -18.07 -1.42 3.41
N GLU A 20 -17.48 -0.85 2.37
CA GLU A 20 -16.03 -0.80 2.11
C GLU A 20 -15.58 0.66 1.88
N PRO A 21 -14.28 0.99 2.09
CA PRO A 21 -13.74 2.37 2.15
C PRO A 21 -13.97 3.27 0.91
N PHE A 22 -14.57 2.75 -0.18
CA PHE A 22 -14.86 3.50 -1.41
C PHE A 22 -16.27 3.25 -1.97
N ALA A 23 -17.15 2.63 -1.18
CA ALA A 23 -18.51 2.37 -1.64
C ALA A 23 -19.30 3.68 -1.78
N GLY A 24 -19.72 4.04 -3.00
CA GLY A 24 -20.52 5.24 -3.26
C GLY A 24 -19.86 6.31 -4.14
N LEU A 25 -18.58 6.12 -4.50
CA LEU A 25 -17.87 7.02 -5.42
C LEU A 25 -18.56 7.12 -6.79
N GLN A 26 -18.66 8.35 -7.30
CA GLN A 26 -19.15 8.68 -8.63
C GLN A 26 -17.99 8.87 -9.62
N ARG A 27 -18.36 8.95 -10.90
CA ARG A 27 -17.38 9.13 -11.98
C ARG A 27 -16.81 10.54 -11.94
N GLY A 28 -15.49 10.63 -11.83
CA GLY A 28 -14.77 11.91 -11.78
C GLY A 28 -14.50 12.39 -10.37
N ASP A 29 -14.80 11.57 -9.35
CA ASP A 29 -14.42 11.86 -7.98
C ASP A 29 -12.90 11.79 -7.84
N GLU A 30 -12.35 12.78 -7.15
CA GLU A 30 -10.95 12.80 -6.74
C GLU A 30 -10.80 12.03 -5.43
N VAL A 31 -9.69 11.33 -5.28
CA VAL A 31 -9.28 10.71 -4.03
C VAL A 31 -7.96 11.35 -3.62
N GLU A 32 -7.89 11.80 -2.37
CA GLU A 32 -6.65 12.24 -1.76
C GLU A 32 -5.80 11.03 -1.42
N VAL A 33 -4.54 11.08 -1.83
CA VAL A 33 -3.59 10.00 -1.65
C VAL A 33 -2.38 10.54 -0.92
N VAL A 34 -2.08 9.92 0.22
CA VAL A 34 -0.91 10.22 1.03
C VAL A 34 -0.04 8.98 1.11
N LEU A 35 1.24 9.16 0.82
CA LEU A 35 2.25 8.13 0.97
C LEU A 35 3.07 8.41 2.23
N GLU A 36 3.16 7.38 3.06
CA GLU A 36 3.81 7.43 4.34
C GLU A 36 4.95 6.41 4.39
N ALA A 37 6.11 6.85 4.88
CA ALA A 37 7.17 5.95 5.27
C ALA A 37 6.68 5.15 6.48
N GLY A 38 6.57 3.85 6.29
CA GLY A 38 6.20 2.93 7.34
C GLY A 38 7.35 2.73 8.32
N PRO A 39 7.08 2.05 9.43
CA PRO A 39 8.08 1.82 10.44
C PRO A 39 9.12 0.84 9.91
N GLY A 40 10.34 0.88 10.45
CA GLY A 40 11.35 -0.14 10.16
C GLY A 40 10.84 -1.56 10.49
N LEU A 41 11.54 -2.60 10.02
CA LEU A 41 11.11 -4.02 10.11
C LEU A 41 10.52 -4.43 11.48
N ARG A 42 11.07 -3.95 12.59
CA ARG A 42 10.56 -4.23 13.95
C ARG A 42 9.17 -3.64 14.20
N GLY A 43 8.91 -2.42 13.72
CA GLY A 43 7.60 -1.81 13.81
C GLY A 43 6.61 -2.47 12.87
N VAL A 44 7.02 -2.97 11.70
CA VAL A 44 6.15 -3.77 10.81
C VAL A 44 5.66 -5.03 11.51
N VAL A 45 6.55 -5.77 12.19
CA VAL A 45 6.17 -6.94 12.98
C VAL A 45 5.14 -6.55 14.05
N ARG A 46 5.32 -5.39 14.70
CA ARG A 46 4.37 -4.89 15.67
C ARG A 46 3.02 -4.52 15.05
N SER A 47 3.00 -3.84 13.90
CA SER A 47 1.77 -3.51 13.17
C SER A 47 1.00 -4.75 12.71
N VAL A 48 1.71 -5.83 12.33
CA VAL A 48 1.09 -7.13 12.02
C VAL A 48 0.47 -7.77 13.27
N LEU A 49 1.17 -7.73 14.41
CA LEU A 49 0.68 -8.26 15.68
C LEU A 49 -0.53 -7.46 16.21
N ASP A 50 -0.51 -6.14 16.03
CA ASP A 50 -1.58 -5.22 16.44
C ASP A 50 -2.79 -5.26 15.48
N ARG A 51 -2.73 -6.10 14.43
CA ARG A 51 -3.79 -6.32 13.42
C ARG A 51 -4.13 -5.06 12.61
N TYR A 52 -3.18 -4.17 12.39
CA TYR A 52 -3.33 -3.04 11.44
C TYR A 52 -3.15 -3.47 9.98
N PHE A 53 -2.82 -4.74 9.74
CA PHE A 53 -2.57 -5.29 8.42
C PHE A 53 -3.84 -5.90 7.81
N GLY A 54 -4.19 -5.51 6.59
CA GLY A 54 -5.22 -6.18 5.78
C GLY A 54 -6.68 -5.91 6.17
N ARG A 55 -6.94 -4.87 6.97
CA ARG A 55 -8.30 -4.37 7.25
C ARG A 55 -8.33 -2.83 7.16
N PRO A 56 -9.47 -2.22 6.82
CA PRO A 56 -9.68 -0.80 7.03
C PRO A 56 -9.50 -0.45 8.51
N LEU A 57 -8.83 0.68 8.78
CA LEU A 57 -8.70 1.21 10.14
C LEU A 57 -9.95 2.04 10.46
N GLN A 58 -10.40 1.99 11.71
CA GLN A 58 -11.40 2.95 12.20
C GLN A 58 -10.74 4.33 12.39
N ASP A 59 -11.50 5.42 12.37
CA ASP A 59 -10.96 6.79 12.46
C ASP A 59 -9.96 6.99 13.61
N TYR A 60 -10.28 6.48 14.81
CA TYR A 60 -9.37 6.59 15.95
C TYR A 60 -8.09 5.74 15.80
N GLU A 61 -8.16 4.61 15.08
CA GLU A 61 -7.00 3.77 14.76
C GLU A 61 -6.15 4.43 13.67
N ASP A 62 -6.77 5.15 12.72
CA ASP A 62 -6.08 5.90 11.67
C ASP A 62 -5.29 7.08 12.26
N GLU A 63 -5.92 7.88 13.14
CA GLU A 63 -5.22 8.97 13.85
C GLU A 63 -4.01 8.46 14.64
N GLU A 64 -4.14 7.34 15.36
CA GLU A 64 -3.05 6.73 16.11
C GLU A 64 -1.96 6.15 15.17
N PHE A 65 -2.37 5.58 14.05
CA PHE A 65 -1.48 5.05 13.03
C PHE A 65 -0.63 6.16 12.40
N VAL A 66 -1.27 7.22 11.90
CA VAL A 66 -0.60 8.38 11.30
C VAL A 66 0.33 9.04 12.31
N ALA A 67 -0.14 9.28 13.54
CA ALA A 67 0.66 9.95 14.57
C ALA A 67 1.84 9.10 15.09
N GLY A 68 1.70 7.77 15.11
CA GLY A 68 2.64 6.88 15.78
C GLY A 68 3.64 6.15 14.88
N ILE A 69 3.29 5.96 13.60
CA ILE A 69 3.94 4.95 12.74
C ILE A 69 4.49 5.55 11.43
N ALA A 70 3.95 6.68 10.98
CA ALA A 70 4.11 7.18 9.63
C ALA A 70 4.81 8.54 9.57
N GLU A 71 5.83 8.68 8.71
CA GLU A 71 6.31 9.99 8.25
C GLU A 71 5.74 10.22 6.84
N GLU A 72 4.99 11.30 6.63
CA GLU A 72 4.54 11.68 5.30
C GLU A 72 5.75 11.94 4.39
N VAL A 73 5.84 11.19 3.29
CA VAL A 73 6.91 11.36 2.29
C VAL A 73 6.40 11.99 1.00
N TRP A 74 5.09 11.89 0.74
CA TRP A 74 4.45 12.48 -0.43
C TRP A 74 2.92 12.55 -0.24
N SER A 75 2.30 13.56 -0.84
CA SER A 75 0.85 13.71 -0.92
C SER A 75 0.42 14.22 -2.30
N GLY A 76 -0.79 13.84 -2.73
CA GLY A 76 -1.37 14.28 -4.00
C GLY A 76 -2.82 13.82 -4.17
N THR A 77 -3.40 14.11 -5.33
CA THR A 77 -4.75 13.68 -5.68
C THR A 77 -4.72 12.75 -6.89
N ALA A 78 -5.69 11.87 -6.99
CA ALA A 78 -5.89 11.01 -8.15
C ALA A 78 -7.36 10.93 -8.54
N GLU A 79 -7.63 11.06 -9.84
CA GLU A 79 -8.95 10.80 -10.39
C GLU A 79 -9.21 9.30 -10.45
N VAL A 80 -10.39 8.88 -9.97
CA VAL A 80 -10.79 7.48 -10.01
C VAL A 80 -11.88 7.30 -11.06
N ALA A 81 -11.62 6.42 -12.04
CA ALA A 81 -12.61 6.06 -13.04
C ALA A 81 -13.64 5.11 -12.44
N MET A 82 -14.92 5.51 -12.43
CA MET A 82 -16.02 4.71 -11.90
C MET A 82 -17.11 4.45 -12.95
N GLU A 83 -17.60 3.21 -12.97
CA GLU A 83 -18.82 2.80 -13.68
C GLU A 83 -19.81 2.16 -12.70
N VAL A 84 -21.08 2.53 -12.83
CA VAL A 84 -22.14 2.06 -11.94
C VAL A 84 -22.26 0.53 -12.01
N ASN A 85 -22.33 -0.12 -10.84
CA ASN A 85 -22.46 -1.57 -10.67
C ASN A 85 -21.30 -2.40 -11.26
N ARG A 86 -20.10 -1.81 -11.39
CA ARG A 86 -18.91 -2.52 -11.86
C ARG A 86 -17.74 -2.27 -10.92
N ASP A 87 -17.10 -3.34 -10.50
CA ASP A 87 -15.84 -3.25 -9.77
C ASP A 87 -14.79 -2.69 -10.72
N MET A 88 -14.16 -1.60 -10.29
CA MET A 88 -13.10 -0.92 -11.04
C MET A 88 -11.79 -1.02 -10.30
N THR A 89 -10.72 -1.07 -11.07
CA THR A 89 -9.38 -1.04 -10.52
C THR A 89 -8.57 0.06 -11.19
N THR A 90 -8.31 1.12 -10.44
CA THR A 90 -7.54 2.27 -10.91
C THR A 90 -6.07 2.07 -10.59
N ARG A 91 -5.21 2.35 -11.57
CA ARG A 91 -3.76 2.46 -11.35
C ARG A 91 -3.43 3.90 -11.01
N LEU A 92 -2.85 4.12 -9.83
CA LEU A 92 -2.36 5.44 -9.44
C LEU A 92 -0.99 5.70 -10.09
N PRO A 93 -0.75 6.90 -10.67
CA PRO A 93 0.52 7.24 -11.32
C PRO A 93 1.59 7.59 -10.28
N LEU A 94 2.07 6.58 -9.55
CA LEU A 94 3.07 6.74 -8.49
C LEU A 94 4.51 6.51 -8.97
N ASP A 95 4.74 6.27 -10.26
CA ASP A 95 6.05 5.84 -10.79
C ASP A 95 7.20 6.81 -10.44
N GLU A 96 6.97 8.12 -10.58
CA GLU A 96 7.97 9.14 -10.26
C GLU A 96 8.26 9.20 -8.76
N VAL A 97 7.22 9.10 -7.93
CA VAL A 97 7.30 9.08 -6.47
C VAL A 97 8.09 7.86 -6.00
N LEU A 98 7.72 6.67 -6.50
CA LEU A 98 8.33 5.40 -6.11
C LEU A 98 9.79 5.25 -6.56
N GLY A 99 10.16 5.83 -7.69
CA GLY A 99 11.52 5.74 -8.24
C GLY A 99 12.60 6.33 -7.33
N GLY A 100 12.24 7.32 -6.51
CA GLY A 100 13.13 7.99 -5.56
C GLY A 100 13.20 7.36 -4.17
N LEU A 101 12.30 6.44 -3.84
CA LEU A 101 12.19 5.92 -2.47
C LEU A 101 13.38 5.01 -2.11
N PRO A 102 13.93 5.14 -0.88
CA PRO A 102 14.85 4.15 -0.35
C PRO A 102 14.14 2.80 -0.17
N ALA A 103 14.94 1.73 -0.01
CA ALA A 103 14.36 0.44 0.31
C ALA A 103 13.72 0.50 1.71
N GLY A 104 12.48 0.04 1.84
CA GLY A 104 11.70 0.24 3.05
C GLY A 104 10.27 -0.29 2.94
N VAL A 105 9.54 -0.17 4.05
CA VAL A 105 8.10 -0.45 4.10
C VAL A 105 7.37 0.87 4.06
N TYR A 106 6.27 0.91 3.30
CA TYR A 106 5.49 2.10 3.06
C TYR A 106 4.01 1.77 3.20
N VAL A 107 3.24 2.79 3.56
CA VAL A 107 1.77 2.72 3.60
C VAL A 107 1.23 3.81 2.71
N LEU A 108 0.34 3.43 1.80
CA LEU A 108 -0.45 4.38 1.04
C LEU A 108 -1.81 4.51 1.71
N ARG A 109 -2.17 5.73 2.09
CA ARG A 109 -3.49 6.11 2.59
C ARG A 109 -4.26 6.80 1.47
N ALA A 110 -5.47 6.35 1.21
CA ALA A 110 -6.36 6.94 0.21
C ALA A 110 -7.71 7.29 0.85
N ALA A 111 -8.11 8.55 0.76
CA ALA A 111 -9.32 9.07 1.39
C ALA A 111 -10.14 9.91 0.40
N VAL A 112 -11.47 9.88 0.54
CA VAL A 112 -12.38 10.66 -0.30
C VAL A 112 -12.52 12.05 0.33
N PRO A 113 -12.18 13.14 -0.38
CA PRO A 113 -12.32 14.49 0.15
C PRO A 113 -13.78 14.82 0.45
N ASP A 114 -14.01 15.70 1.42
CA ASP A 114 -15.33 16.22 1.78
C ASP A 114 -16.37 15.13 2.18
N THR A 115 -15.90 13.98 2.67
CA THR A 115 -16.77 12.90 3.20
C THR A 115 -16.51 12.64 4.67
N GLU A 116 -17.53 12.12 5.35
CA GLU A 116 -17.41 11.73 6.76
C GLU A 116 -16.64 10.40 6.85
N SER A 117 -15.52 10.41 7.58
CA SER A 117 -14.58 9.29 7.69
C SER A 117 -15.20 8.03 8.28
N TRP A 118 -16.20 8.16 9.17
CA TRP A 118 -16.93 7.02 9.72
C TRP A 118 -17.85 6.33 8.70
N GLU A 119 -18.26 7.03 7.64
CA GLU A 119 -19.04 6.46 6.53
C GLU A 119 -18.14 5.98 5.40
N HIS A 120 -17.04 6.69 5.16
CA HIS A 120 -16.06 6.44 4.09
C HIS A 120 -14.64 6.43 4.68
N PRO A 121 -14.26 5.34 5.37
CA PRO A 121 -12.96 5.26 6.01
C PRO A 121 -11.84 5.28 4.97
N ALA A 122 -10.67 5.80 5.33
CA ALA A 122 -9.51 5.76 4.45
C ALA A 122 -9.08 4.31 4.21
N ALA A 123 -8.64 4.00 2.99
CA ALA A 123 -7.99 2.73 2.71
C ALA A 123 -6.48 2.82 2.91
N HIS A 124 -5.93 1.83 3.61
CA HIS A 124 -4.51 1.70 3.85
C HIS A 124 -3.96 0.50 3.11
N GLN A 125 -3.03 0.74 2.18
CA GLN A 125 -2.32 -0.31 1.48
C GLN A 125 -0.84 -0.29 1.82
N TRP A 126 -0.40 -1.38 2.45
CA TRP A 126 1.00 -1.61 2.79
C TRP A 126 1.76 -2.20 1.61
N PHE A 127 2.98 -1.73 1.37
CA PHE A 127 3.88 -2.30 0.38
C PHE A 127 5.34 -2.16 0.78
N VAL A 128 6.20 -2.91 0.09
CA VAL A 128 7.64 -2.93 0.33
C VAL A 128 8.37 -2.51 -0.93
N VAL A 129 9.28 -1.55 -0.79
CA VAL A 129 10.23 -1.17 -1.85
C VAL A 129 11.54 -1.92 -1.58
N SER A 130 11.94 -2.80 -2.50
CA SER A 130 13.11 -3.66 -2.37
C SER A 130 13.68 -4.00 -3.75
N ASP A 131 14.99 -4.25 -3.82
CA ASP A 131 15.65 -4.83 -5.01
C ASP A 131 15.78 -6.36 -4.92
N LEU A 132 15.31 -6.95 -3.82
CA LEU A 132 15.34 -8.37 -3.48
C LEU A 132 13.93 -8.97 -3.46
N GLY A 133 13.79 -10.14 -4.07
CA GLY A 133 12.66 -11.05 -3.91
C GLY A 133 13.09 -12.25 -3.07
N MET A 134 12.23 -12.66 -2.15
CA MET A 134 12.48 -13.78 -1.24
C MET A 134 11.41 -14.86 -1.42
N THR A 135 11.85 -16.12 -1.46
CA THR A 135 10.97 -17.28 -1.49
C THR A 135 11.39 -18.23 -0.39
N THR A 136 10.42 -18.70 0.39
CA THR A 136 10.64 -19.67 1.46
C THR A 136 9.99 -21.00 1.12
N LEU A 137 10.68 -22.11 1.39
CA LEU A 137 10.15 -23.46 1.23
C LEU A 137 10.39 -24.24 2.54
N ALA A 138 9.35 -24.84 3.10
CA ALA A 138 9.46 -25.70 4.27
C ALA A 138 9.41 -27.17 3.84
N GLY A 139 10.39 -27.96 4.28
CA GLY A 139 10.50 -29.39 4.02
C GLY A 139 10.86 -30.17 5.28
N ALA A 140 10.96 -31.50 5.15
CA ALA A 140 11.38 -32.38 6.25
C ALA A 140 12.81 -32.08 6.73
N ASP A 141 13.62 -31.44 5.88
CA ASP A 141 15.00 -31.02 6.12
C ASP A 141 15.12 -29.57 6.62
N GLY A 142 14.00 -28.86 6.79
CA GLY A 142 13.96 -27.54 7.40
C GLY A 142 13.40 -26.45 6.48
N LEU A 143 13.77 -25.20 6.78
CA LEU A 143 13.34 -24.01 6.03
C LEU A 143 14.45 -23.61 5.05
N HIS A 144 14.11 -23.58 3.77
CA HIS A 144 14.95 -23.09 2.70
C HIS A 144 14.54 -21.65 2.36
N VAL A 145 15.51 -20.74 2.30
CA VAL A 145 15.30 -19.34 1.92
C VAL A 145 16.10 -19.05 0.66
N ILE A 146 15.41 -18.63 -0.40
CA ILE A 146 16.01 -18.28 -1.69
C ILE A 146 15.84 -16.77 -1.88
N VAL A 147 16.96 -16.06 -2.04
CA VAL A 147 16.98 -14.62 -2.29
C VAL A 147 17.49 -14.36 -3.71
N ARG A 148 16.73 -13.58 -4.48
CA ARG A 148 17.07 -13.20 -5.86
C ARG A 148 16.90 -11.70 -6.06
N SER A 149 17.63 -11.13 -6.99
CA SER A 149 17.38 -9.74 -7.40
C SER A 149 16.10 -9.64 -8.22
N LEU A 150 15.22 -8.69 -7.93
CA LEU A 150 14.02 -8.43 -8.73
C LEU A 150 14.35 -7.88 -10.13
N GLY A 151 15.44 -7.12 -10.26
CA GLY A 151 15.84 -6.53 -11.55
C GLY A 151 16.55 -7.49 -12.50
N SER A 152 17.35 -8.43 -11.99
CA SER A 152 18.16 -9.34 -12.83
C SER A 152 17.78 -10.81 -12.72
N ALA A 153 16.88 -11.19 -11.80
CA ALA A 153 16.58 -12.56 -11.40
C ALA A 153 17.79 -13.41 -10.94
N GLY A 154 18.98 -12.82 -10.89
CA GLY A 154 20.20 -13.46 -10.44
C GLY A 154 20.14 -13.80 -8.95
N ALA A 155 20.80 -14.88 -8.57
CA ALA A 155 21.02 -15.19 -7.16
C ALA A 155 21.76 -14.02 -6.50
N ARG A 156 21.33 -13.68 -5.29
CA ARG A 156 22.06 -12.74 -4.44
C ARG A 156 22.76 -13.56 -3.36
N GLU A 157 24.08 -13.38 -3.26
CA GLU A 157 24.83 -13.91 -2.13
C GLU A 157 24.38 -13.18 -0.86
N GLY A 158 24.27 -13.95 0.23
CA GLY A 158 23.93 -13.49 1.56
C GLY A 158 25.14 -13.54 2.48
#